data_AF-A0A377PZK9-F1
#
_entry.id   AF-A0A377PZK9-F1
#
_cell.length_a   1.000
_cell.length_b   1.000
_cell.length_c   1.000
_cell.angle_alpha   90.00
_cell.angle_beta   90.00
_cell.angle_gamma   90.00
#
_symmetry.space_group_name_H-M   'P 1'
#
loop_
_entity.id
_entity.type
_entity.pdbx_description
1 polymer ?
#
loop_
_entity_poly.entity_id
_entity_poly.type
_entity_poly.pdbx_seq_one_letter_code
_entity_poly.pdbx_strand_id
1 'polypeptide(L)'
;MLDFYQPYKLNQISVKKMSKYYGGGSVIEGFNSQYKSAKCMHYGNYIVSPDGKVIGCCEEVFVFPKIKSKVPNIFKQSLQECQKQSDHLYLNDIDFINYCKNCSLYAVNNSEVLERKFIESGYFAMQYATQTRYFIIPEYLRSIPQNILLFMYEKGMVSEIKEYVRGENKMGDRD
;
A
#
# COMPACT_ATOMS: atom_id res chain seq x y z
N MET A 1 -16.22 7.52 7.27
CA MET A 1 -15.16 7.72 6.26
C MET A 1 -15.63 7.25 4.88
N LEU A 2 -16.11 6.02 4.72
CA LEU A 2 -16.56 5.50 3.41
C LEU A 2 -17.74 6.27 2.80
N ASP A 3 -18.66 6.77 3.63
CA ASP A 3 -19.81 7.56 3.18
C ASP A 3 -19.40 8.88 2.51
N PHE A 4 -18.29 9.49 2.95
CA PHE A 4 -17.74 10.68 2.29
C PHE A 4 -17.37 10.39 0.84
N TYR A 5 -16.86 9.19 0.54
CA TYR A 5 -16.37 8.85 -0.80
C TYR A 5 -17.46 8.37 -1.76
N GLN A 6 -18.63 7.96 -1.26
CA GLN A 6 -19.71 7.42 -2.10
C GLN A 6 -20.15 8.34 -3.25
N PRO A 7 -20.34 9.66 -3.04
CA PRO A 7 -20.79 10.56 -4.10
C PRO A 7 -19.80 10.69 -5.27
N TYR A 8 -18.52 10.42 -5.04
CA TYR A 8 -17.44 10.64 -6.01
C TYR A 8 -17.24 9.45 -6.97
N LYS A 9 -18.09 8.41 -6.89
CA LYS A 9 -18.06 7.22 -7.76
C LYS A 9 -16.68 6.56 -7.87
N LEU A 10 -15.89 6.61 -6.80
CA LEU A 10 -14.59 5.94 -6.74
C LEU A 10 -14.80 4.42 -6.75
N ASN A 11 -14.23 3.75 -7.76
CA ASN A 11 -14.39 2.30 -7.93
C ASN A 11 -13.63 1.49 -6.87
N GLN A 12 -12.59 2.09 -6.28
CA GLN A 12 -11.77 1.48 -5.25
C GLN A 12 -11.30 2.55 -4.25
N ILE A 13 -11.30 2.19 -2.97
CA ILE A 13 -10.72 2.98 -1.89
C ILE A 13 -9.80 2.04 -1.10
N SER A 14 -8.53 2.42 -0.96
CA SER A 14 -7.58 1.69 -0.11
C SER A 14 -7.36 2.48 1.17
N VAL A 15 -7.76 1.90 2.31
CA VAL A 15 -7.52 2.48 3.63
C VAL A 15 -6.40 1.69 4.29
N LYS A 16 -5.24 2.33 4.50
CA LYS A 16 -4.19 1.75 5.32
C LYS A 16 -4.56 1.94 6.78
N LYS A 17 -4.83 0.82 7.48
CA LYS A 17 -5.43 0.81 8.82
C LYS A 17 -4.52 1.39 9.91
N MET A 18 -3.25 1.66 9.58
CA MET A 18 -2.22 1.87 10.59
C MET A 18 -1.29 3.06 10.34
N SER A 19 -1.47 3.84 9.26
CA SER A 19 -0.57 4.96 8.99
C SER A 19 -0.95 6.19 9.83
N LYS A 20 -0.25 6.43 10.93
CA LYS A 20 -0.26 7.73 11.61
C LYS A 20 0.88 8.58 11.05
N TYR A 21 0.55 9.72 10.47
CA TYR A 21 1.54 10.73 10.10
C TYR A 21 1.69 11.72 11.25
N TYR A 22 2.91 11.86 11.74
CA TYR A 22 3.29 12.94 12.67
C TYR A 22 4.59 13.59 12.17
N GLY A 23 5.07 14.63 12.86
CA GLY A 23 6.30 15.34 12.45
C GLY A 23 7.55 14.47 12.30
N GLY A 24 7.54 13.23 12.79
CA GLY A 24 8.60 12.24 12.63
C GLY A 24 8.33 11.14 11.60
N GLY A 25 7.27 11.25 10.78
CA GLY A 25 6.98 10.36 9.66
C GLY A 25 5.74 9.48 9.83
N SER A 26 5.64 8.48 8.96
CA SER A 26 4.49 7.58 8.86
C SER A 26 4.73 6.31 9.66
N VAL A 27 4.11 6.19 10.84
CA VAL A 27 4.29 5.01 11.71
C VAL A 27 3.08 4.11 11.74
N ILE A 28 3.34 2.82 11.98
CA ILE A 28 2.34 1.80 12.33
C ILE A 28 2.12 1.81 13.84
N GLU A 29 0.90 2.11 14.28
CA GLU A 29 0.53 1.97 15.70
C GLU A 29 0.10 0.53 16.01
N GLY A 30 0.62 -0.05 17.11
CA GLY A 30 0.19 -1.36 17.62
C GLY A 30 0.80 -2.59 16.95
N PHE A 31 1.76 -2.43 16.02
CA PHE A 31 2.42 -3.54 15.34
C PHE A 31 3.81 -3.78 15.92
N ASN A 32 3.98 -4.88 16.64
CA ASN A 32 5.27 -5.32 17.16
C ASN A 32 5.88 -6.34 16.20
N SER A 33 6.51 -5.85 15.13
CA SER A 33 7.09 -6.72 14.11
C SER A 33 8.43 -7.28 14.61
N GLN A 34 8.49 -8.59 14.85
CA GLN A 34 9.74 -9.31 15.13
C GLN A 34 10.52 -9.69 13.85
N TYR A 35 10.19 -9.11 12.69
CA TYR A 35 10.86 -9.48 11.45
C TYR A 35 12.34 -9.08 11.49
N LYS A 36 13.23 -10.00 11.09
CA LYS A 36 14.60 -9.66 10.71
C LYS A 36 14.48 -8.66 9.54
N SER A 37 15.08 -7.47 9.66
CA SER A 37 14.96 -6.44 8.64
C SER A 37 15.48 -6.98 7.31
N ALA A 38 14.59 -7.14 6.33
CA ALA A 38 14.96 -7.39 4.95
C ALA A 38 14.83 -6.08 4.15
N LYS A 39 15.30 -6.06 2.91
CA LYS A 39 15.14 -4.89 2.03
C LYS A 39 13.63 -4.70 1.73
N CYS A 40 13.08 -3.55 2.09
CA CYS A 40 11.70 -3.19 1.80
C CYS A 40 11.49 -3.15 0.28
N MET A 41 10.34 -3.63 -0.21
CA MET A 41 10.02 -3.64 -1.64
C MET A 41 9.89 -2.24 -2.25
N HIS A 42 9.62 -1.23 -1.42
CA HIS A 42 9.53 0.16 -1.84
C HIS A 42 10.89 0.86 -1.86
N TYR A 43 11.90 0.29 -1.19
CA TYR A 43 13.24 0.84 -1.08
C TYR A 43 14.11 0.43 -2.28
N GLY A 44 14.86 1.39 -2.83
CA GLY A 44 15.66 1.25 -4.05
C GLY A 44 15.11 2.06 -5.23
N ASN A 45 13.96 2.72 -5.07
CA ASN A 45 13.49 3.75 -5.98
C ASN A 45 14.18 5.07 -5.62
N TYR A 46 15.42 5.23 -6.09
CA TYR A 46 16.26 6.35 -5.70
C TYR A 46 15.69 7.69 -6.19
N ILE A 47 15.50 8.63 -5.26
CA ILE A 47 15.03 9.98 -5.53
C ILE A 47 16.21 10.94 -5.34
N VAL A 48 16.41 11.84 -6.31
CA VAL A 48 17.37 12.95 -6.19
C VAL A 48 16.59 14.21 -5.86
N SER A 49 16.85 14.76 -4.67
CA SER A 49 16.23 16.00 -4.22
C SER A 49 16.88 17.23 -4.87
N PRO A 50 16.24 18.43 -4.85
CA PRO A 50 16.76 19.63 -5.50
C PRO A 50 18.14 20.08 -5.00
N ASP A 51 18.51 19.75 -3.76
CA ASP A 51 19.83 20.07 -3.20
C ASP A 51 20.86 18.95 -3.42
N GLY A 52 20.53 17.98 -4.27
CA GLY A 52 21.42 16.91 -4.71
C GLY A 52 21.48 15.70 -3.79
N LYS A 53 20.76 15.69 -2.64
CA LYS A 53 20.73 14.48 -1.80
C LYS A 53 20.04 13.33 -2.53
N VAL A 54 20.62 12.15 -2.44
CA VAL A 54 20.12 10.90 -3.03
C VAL A 54 19.57 10.01 -1.94
N ILE A 55 18.33 9.55 -2.13
CA ILE A 55 17.52 8.91 -1.09
C ILE A 55 16.85 7.67 -1.64
N GLY A 56 16.73 6.58 -0.88
CA GLY A 56 16.26 5.27 -1.38
C GLY A 56 14.75 5.07 -1.35
N CYS A 57 13.99 5.94 -0.67
CA CYS A 57 12.55 5.88 -0.46
C CYS A 57 12.00 7.26 -0.06
N CYS A 58 10.77 7.59 -0.46
CA CYS A 58 10.14 8.88 -0.16
C CYS A 58 9.96 9.15 1.34
N GLU A 59 9.79 8.12 2.16
CA GLU A 59 9.62 8.24 3.62
C GLU A 59 10.94 8.55 4.35
N GLU A 60 12.10 8.44 3.68
CA GLU A 60 13.38 8.76 4.31
C GLU A 60 13.51 10.25 4.67
N VAL A 61 12.70 11.12 4.05
CA VAL A 61 12.60 12.54 4.40
C VAL A 61 12.36 12.77 5.90
N PHE A 62 11.70 11.83 6.58
CA PHE A 62 11.41 11.91 8.02
C PHE A 62 12.55 11.37 8.91
N VAL A 63 13.44 10.54 8.35
CA VAL A 63 14.67 10.09 9.03
C VAL A 63 15.79 11.11 8.83
N PHE A 64 15.79 11.83 7.71
CA PHE A 64 16.89 12.72 7.35
C PHE A 64 17.25 13.81 8.34
N PRO A 65 16.34 14.41 9.12
CA PRO A 65 16.76 15.32 10.17
C PRO A 65 17.76 14.67 11.14
N LYS A 66 17.67 13.35 11.39
CA LYS A 66 18.53 12.60 12.31
C LYS A 66 19.82 12.09 11.66
N ILE A 67 19.79 11.76 10.37
CA ILE A 67 20.94 11.21 9.63
C ILE A 67 21.50 12.16 8.57
N LYS A 68 21.15 13.45 8.62
CA LYS A 68 21.43 14.45 7.56
C LYS A 68 22.87 14.49 7.10
N SER A 69 23.81 14.36 8.04
CA SER A 69 25.25 14.40 7.79
C SER A 69 25.75 13.17 7.02
N LYS A 70 25.00 12.07 7.04
CA LYS A 70 25.35 10.79 6.41
C LYS A 70 24.76 10.64 5.01
N VAL A 71 23.76 11.45 4.64
CA VAL A 71 23.04 11.31 3.36
C VAL A 71 23.95 11.66 2.17
N PRO A 72 24.09 10.77 1.17
CA PRO A 72 24.95 10.99 0.02
C PRO A 72 24.41 12.09 -0.91
N ASN A 73 25.31 12.77 -1.63
CA ASN A 73 24.96 13.89 -2.52
C ASN A 73 25.58 13.73 -3.92
N ILE A 74 24.75 13.83 -4.96
CA ILE A 74 25.13 13.63 -6.36
C ILE A 74 26.11 14.70 -6.87
N PHE A 75 26.17 15.87 -6.24
CA PHE A 75 27.13 16.91 -6.61
C PHE A 75 28.56 16.62 -6.12
N LYS A 76 28.74 15.57 -5.30
CA LYS A 76 30.05 15.19 -4.75
C LYS A 76 30.60 13.88 -5.33
N GLN A 77 29.74 13.03 -5.88
CA GLN A 77 30.08 11.69 -6.34
C GLN A 77 29.05 11.17 -7.34
N SER A 78 29.33 10.04 -7.99
CA SER A 78 28.41 9.45 -8.97
C SER A 78 27.12 8.93 -8.31
N LEU A 79 26.05 8.79 -9.10
CA LEU A 79 24.79 8.23 -8.63
C LEU A 79 24.99 6.80 -8.09
N GLN A 80 25.80 5.98 -8.74
CA GLN A 80 26.11 4.62 -8.27
C GLN A 80 26.76 4.63 -6.89
N GLU A 81 27.66 5.58 -6.62
CA GLU A 81 28.31 5.66 -5.30
C GLU A 81 27.37 6.21 -4.23
N CYS A 82 26.49 7.13 -4.60
CA CYS A 82 25.38 7.54 -3.75
C CYS A 82 24.44 6.38 -3.40
N GLN A 83 24.08 5.55 -4.37
CA GLN A 83 23.21 4.39 -4.16
C GLN A 83 23.86 3.38 -3.20
N LYS A 84 25.13 3.04 -3.41
CA LYS A 84 25.88 2.16 -2.48
C LYS A 84 25.92 2.69 -1.05
N GLN A 85 26.15 4.00 -0.88
CA GLN A 85 26.15 4.62 0.45
C GLN A 85 24.76 4.62 1.09
N SER A 86 23.71 4.90 0.32
CA SER A 86 22.33 4.81 0.80
C SER A 86 21.97 3.38 1.20
N ASP A 87 22.29 2.38 0.37
CA ASP A 87 22.13 0.96 0.69
C ASP A 87 22.89 0.57 1.97
N HIS A 88 24.11 1.11 2.16
CA HIS A 88 24.88 0.89 3.38
C HIS A 88 24.18 1.48 4.62
N LEU A 89 23.64 2.69 4.54
CA LEU A 89 22.89 3.31 5.64
C LEU A 89 21.63 2.51 5.97
N TYR A 90 20.85 2.11 4.96
CA TYR A 90 19.65 1.30 5.15
C TYR A 90 19.92 0.02 5.95
N LEU A 91 21.05 -0.65 5.65
CA LEU A 91 21.40 -1.94 6.25
C LEU A 91 22.10 -1.84 7.60
N ASN A 92 22.75 -0.71 7.91
CA ASN A 92 23.67 -0.62 9.06
C ASN A 92 23.38 0.54 10.03
N ASP A 93 22.59 1.54 9.64
CA ASP A 93 22.28 2.67 10.52
C ASP A 93 21.07 2.37 11.41
N ILE A 94 21.26 2.47 12.73
CA ILE A 94 20.24 2.09 13.72
C ILE A 94 18.98 2.97 13.65
N ASP A 95 19.13 4.26 13.37
CA ASP A 95 18.00 5.18 13.25
C ASP A 95 17.18 4.85 12.01
N PHE A 96 17.87 4.53 10.91
CA PHE A 96 17.25 4.09 9.66
C PHE A 96 16.50 2.77 9.85
N ILE A 97 17.16 1.75 10.41
CA ILE A 97 16.56 0.44 10.65
C ILE A 97 15.33 0.56 11.56
N ASN A 98 15.43 1.33 12.64
CA ASN A 98 14.32 1.54 13.57
C ASN A 98 13.16 2.29 12.91
N TYR A 99 13.43 3.27 12.05
CA TYR A 99 12.37 3.91 11.28
C TYR A 99 11.67 2.92 10.35
N CYS A 100 12.44 2.16 9.56
CA CYS A 100 11.89 1.22 8.60
C CYS A 100 11.03 0.15 9.26
N LYS A 101 11.45 -0.39 10.41
CA LYS A 101 10.64 -1.36 11.18
C LYS A 101 9.26 -0.84 11.59
N ASN A 102 9.15 0.48 11.77
CA ASN A 102 7.91 1.13 12.22
C ASN A 102 7.18 1.84 11.08
N CYS A 103 7.75 1.88 9.87
CA CYS A 103 7.20 2.63 8.75
C CYS A 103 5.92 1.97 8.23
N SER A 104 4.85 2.75 8.03
CA SER A 104 3.57 2.23 7.54
C SER A 104 3.55 1.81 6.08
N LEU A 105 4.62 2.16 5.35
CA LEU A 105 4.86 1.69 4.00
C LEU A 105 5.85 0.51 3.97
N TYR A 106 6.40 0.07 5.10
CA TYR A 106 7.32 -1.06 5.09
C TYR A 106 6.60 -2.33 4.65
N ALA A 107 7.11 -2.92 3.57
CA ALA A 107 6.62 -4.17 3.04
C ALA A 107 7.81 -5.02 2.59
N VAL A 108 7.86 -6.27 3.06
CA VAL A 108 8.71 -7.31 2.51
C VAL A 108 7.89 -8.04 1.43
N ASN A 109 8.52 -8.29 0.28
CA ASN A 109 7.90 -8.73 -0.97
C ASN A 109 6.63 -9.62 -0.77
N ASN A 110 5.46 -9.04 -1.07
CA ASN A 110 4.10 -9.61 -1.17
C ASN A 110 3.78 -10.87 -0.34
N SER A 111 3.76 -10.73 0.99
CA SER A 111 3.08 -11.67 1.89
C SER A 111 1.95 -11.00 2.69
N GLU A 112 1.24 -10.03 2.11
CA GLU A 112 0.03 -9.51 2.77
C GLU A 112 -1.00 -10.64 2.84
N VAL A 113 -1.07 -11.27 4.02
CA VAL A 113 -2.04 -12.31 4.32
C VAL A 113 -3.42 -11.66 4.31
N LEU A 114 -4.33 -12.19 3.48
CA LEU A 114 -5.73 -11.81 3.50
C LEU A 114 -6.34 -12.34 4.80
N GLU A 115 -6.75 -11.43 5.69
CA GLU A 115 -7.34 -11.76 6.98
C GLU A 115 -8.83 -12.06 6.84
N ARG A 116 -9.56 -11.22 6.10
CA ARG A 116 -11.02 -11.29 6.04
C ARG A 116 -11.59 -10.61 4.79
N LYS A 117 -12.73 -11.12 4.31
CA LYS A 117 -13.64 -10.45 3.38
C LYS A 117 -14.95 -10.10 4.07
N PHE A 118 -15.56 -8.96 3.74
CA PHE A 118 -16.86 -8.55 4.29
C PHE A 118 -17.57 -7.49 3.43
N ILE A 119 -18.83 -7.21 3.73
CA ILE A 119 -19.62 -6.13 3.12
C ILE A 119 -19.84 -5.06 4.19
N GLU A 120 -19.61 -3.79 3.84
CA GLU A 120 -19.83 -2.65 4.74
C GLU A 120 -20.20 -1.40 3.94
N SER A 121 -21.26 -0.70 4.33
CA SER A 121 -21.66 0.60 3.78
C SER A 121 -21.66 0.71 2.24
N GLY A 122 -22.14 -0.33 1.55
CA GLY A 122 -22.19 -0.35 0.07
C GLY A 122 -20.86 -0.69 -0.61
N TYR A 123 -19.88 -1.23 0.13
CA TYR A 123 -18.61 -1.72 -0.38
C TYR A 123 -18.41 -3.21 -0.08
N PHE A 124 -17.74 -3.91 -1.00
CA PHE A 124 -17.06 -5.16 -0.73
C PHE A 124 -15.64 -4.87 -0.25
N ALA A 125 -15.27 -5.39 0.91
CA ALA A 125 -14.01 -5.12 1.56
C ALA A 125 -13.13 -6.37 1.63
N MET A 126 -11.84 -6.19 1.35
CA MET A 126 -10.77 -7.17 1.55
C MET A 126 -9.79 -6.60 2.56
N GLN A 127 -9.77 -7.19 3.76
CA GLN A 127 -8.85 -6.81 4.83
C GLN A 127 -7.61 -7.69 4.81
N TYR A 128 -6.47 -7.03 4.73
CA TYR A 128 -5.13 -7.58 4.88
C TYR A 128 -4.52 -7.08 6.18
N ALA A 129 -3.41 -7.68 6.60
CA ALA A 129 -2.69 -7.32 7.83
C ALA A 129 -2.39 -5.82 8.00
N THR A 130 -2.15 -5.11 6.89
CA THR A 130 -1.69 -3.71 6.90
C THR A 130 -2.69 -2.73 6.28
N GLN A 131 -3.67 -3.22 5.54
CA GLN A 131 -4.59 -2.39 4.77
C GLN A 131 -5.94 -3.06 4.53
N THR A 132 -6.96 -2.26 4.26
CA THR A 132 -8.26 -2.74 3.79
C THR A 132 -8.58 -2.08 2.47
N ARG A 133 -8.92 -2.90 1.47
CA ARG A 133 -9.35 -2.44 0.15
C ARG A 133 -10.85 -2.55 0.05
N TYR A 134 -11.51 -1.45 -0.29
CA TYR A 134 -12.95 -1.35 -0.47
C TYR A 134 -13.25 -1.17 -1.96
N PHE A 135 -14.17 -1.98 -2.47
CA PHE A 135 -14.64 -1.96 -3.85
C PHE A 135 -16.11 -1.59 -3.85
N ILE A 136 -16.49 -0.59 -4.66
CA ILE A 136 -17.88 -0.16 -4.72
C ILE A 136 -18.78 -1.30 -5.21
N ILE A 137 -19.90 -1.50 -4.51
CA ILE A 137 -20.94 -2.42 -4.96
C ILE A 137 -21.77 -1.68 -6.01
N PRO A 138 -21.88 -2.23 -7.25
CA PRO A 138 -22.73 -1.67 -8.29
C PRO A 138 -24.16 -1.47 -7.80
N GLU A 139 -24.82 -0.38 -8.21
CA GLU A 139 -26.15 -0.01 -7.72
C GLU A 139 -27.19 -1.13 -7.89
N TYR A 140 -27.14 -1.84 -9.02
CA TYR A 140 -28.03 -2.95 -9.33
C TYR A 140 -27.84 -4.20 -8.44
N LEU A 141 -26.76 -4.27 -7.64
CA LEU A 141 -26.52 -5.33 -6.67
C LEU A 141 -26.80 -4.90 -5.22
N ARG A 142 -27.05 -3.62 -4.97
CA ARG A 142 -27.17 -3.08 -3.59
C ARG A 142 -28.42 -3.56 -2.85
N SER A 143 -29.45 -4.02 -3.57
CA SER A 143 -30.67 -4.60 -2.98
C SER A 143 -30.47 -6.04 -2.48
N ILE A 144 -29.36 -6.70 -2.86
CA ILE A 144 -29.07 -8.08 -2.46
C ILE A 144 -28.64 -8.11 -0.98
N PRO A 145 -29.19 -9.03 -0.15
CA PRO A 145 -28.75 -9.20 1.23
C PRO A 145 -27.23 -9.39 1.35
N GLN A 146 -26.60 -8.73 2.32
CA GLN A 146 -25.14 -8.65 2.44
C GLN A 146 -24.45 -10.01 2.51
N ASN A 147 -25.03 -10.99 3.21
CA ASN A 147 -24.50 -12.35 3.32
C ASN A 147 -24.49 -13.08 1.97
N ILE A 148 -25.54 -12.91 1.18
CA ILE A 148 -25.63 -13.49 -0.17
C ILE A 148 -24.65 -12.78 -1.09
N LEU A 149 -24.57 -11.45 -1.01
CA LEU A 149 -23.66 -10.67 -1.83
C LEU A 149 -22.19 -11.02 -1.53
N LEU A 150 -21.82 -11.19 -0.26
CA LEU A 150 -20.50 -11.65 0.14
C LEU A 150 -20.17 -13.01 -0.49
N PHE A 151 -21.10 -13.97 -0.41
CA PHE A 151 -20.95 -15.27 -1.06
C PHE A 151 -20.74 -15.14 -2.58
N MET A 152 -21.51 -14.29 -3.25
CA MET A 152 -21.36 -14.04 -4.69
C MET A 152 -19.98 -13.48 -5.05
N TYR A 153 -19.45 -12.55 -4.25
CA TYR A 153 -18.08 -12.04 -4.42
C TYR A 153 -17.03 -13.13 -4.19
N GLU A 154 -17.20 -13.97 -3.18
CA GLU A 154 -16.28 -15.07 -2.89
C GLU A 154 -16.26 -16.14 -3.98
N LYS A 155 -17.38 -16.34 -4.67
CA LYS A 155 -17.51 -17.27 -5.80
C LYS A 155 -17.18 -16.66 -7.16
N GLY A 156 -16.86 -15.36 -7.23
CA GLY A 156 -16.54 -14.69 -8.50
C GLY A 156 -17.74 -14.30 -9.36
N MET A 157 -18.97 -14.62 -8.93
CA MET A 157 -20.22 -14.37 -9.67
C MET A 157 -20.44 -12.89 -9.97
N VAL A 158 -20.00 -11.99 -9.08
CA VAL A 158 -20.15 -10.54 -9.29
C VAL A 158 -19.34 -10.05 -10.50
N SER A 159 -18.19 -10.67 -10.77
CA SER A 159 -17.39 -10.35 -11.97
C SER A 159 -18.14 -10.76 -13.24
N GLU A 160 -18.69 -11.98 -13.26
CA GLU A 160 -19.49 -12.49 -14.39
C GLU A 160 -20.71 -11.62 -14.67
N ILE A 161 -21.42 -11.18 -13.62
CA ILE A 161 -22.57 -10.27 -13.76
C ILE A 161 -22.12 -8.92 -14.34
N LYS A 162 -20.97 -8.38 -13.91
CA LYS A 162 -20.44 -7.12 -14.46
C LYS A 162 -20.11 -7.24 -15.94
N GLU A 163 -19.51 -8.35 -16.37
CA GLU A 163 -19.20 -8.62 -17.78
C GLU A 163 -20.47 -8.76 -18.62
N TYR A 164 -21.47 -9.48 -18.11
CA TYR A 164 -22.79 -9.60 -18.74
C TYR A 164 -23.47 -8.23 -18.91
N VAL A 165 -23.51 -7.41 -17.85
CA VAL A 165 -24.12 -6.07 -17.88
C VAL A 165 -23.38 -5.11 -18.82
N ARG A 166 -22.06 -5.25 -18.96
CA ARG A 166 -21.24 -4.45 -19.89
C ARG A 166 -21.38 -4.89 -21.36
N GLY A 167 -22.01 -6.03 -21.62
CA GLY A 167 -22.12 -6.59 -22.97
C GLY A 167 -20.82 -7.22 -23.48
N GLU A 168 -19.86 -7.53 -22.61
CA GLU A 168 -18.56 -8.13 -22.97
C GLU A 168 -18.63 -9.66 -23.09
N ASN A 169 -19.77 -10.27 -22.74
CA ASN A 169 -20.07 -11.64 -23.13
C ASN A 169 -20.41 -11.70 -24.62
N LYS A 170 -19.36 -11.72 -25.47
CA LYS A 170 -19.45 -12.48 -26.72
C LYS A 170 -19.61 -13.94 -26.32
N MET A 171 -20.86 -14.38 -26.13
CA MET A 171 -21.18 -15.79 -26.17
C MET A 171 -20.59 -16.31 -27.48
N GLY A 172 -19.51 -17.08 -27.35
CA GLY A 172 -18.99 -17.86 -28.44
C GLY A 172 -20.15 -18.71 -28.96
N ASP A 173 -20.43 -18.56 -30.24
CA ASP A 173 -21.17 -19.51 -31.04
C ASP A 173 -20.66 -20.90 -30.67
N ARG A 174 -21.50 -21.66 -29.96
CA ARG A 174 -21.35 -23.10 -29.88
C ARG A 174 -22.09 -23.65 -31.09
N ASP A 175 -21.34 -23.87 -32.17
CA ASP A 175 -21.67 -24.91 -33.14
C ASP A 175 -21.52 -26.30 -32.49
#